data_AF-A0A7S0JFV8-F1
#
_entry.id   AF-A0A7S0JFV8-F1
#
_cell.length_a   1.000
_cell.length_b   1.000
_cell.length_c   1.000
_cell.angle_alpha   90.00
_cell.angle_beta   90.00
_cell.angle_gamma   90.00
#
_symmetry.space_group_name_H-M   'P 1'
#
loop_
_entity.id
_entity.type
_entity.pdbx_description
1 polymer ?
#
loop_
_entity_poly.entity_id
_entity_poly.type
_entity_poly.pdbx_seq_one_letter_code
_entity_poly.pdbx_strand_id
1 'polypeptide(L)'
;RRGGGGGGGGPVAADELAADELAADNMVEDDMAASLGLQGALRDEESASSSSAAADYSDAFGELWADKVVRLRAASPYGGSDRWRLCGFIVKANDELLQEQVAVAWVADLQTIFE
;
A
#
# COMPACT_ATOMS: atom_id res chain seq x y z
N ARG A 1 -22.66 6.78 75.25
CA ARG A 1 -23.77 5.87 75.65
C ARG A 1 -24.35 5.29 74.36
N ARG A 2 -24.47 3.94 74.28
CA ARG A 2 -25.24 3.06 73.36
C ARG A 2 -26.05 3.75 72.24
N GLY A 3 -26.17 3.24 71.01
CA GLY A 3 -25.85 1.98 70.33
C GLY A 3 -26.10 2.26 68.82
N GLY A 4 -25.77 1.42 67.84
CA GLY A 4 -25.92 -0.03 67.78
C GLY A 4 -26.98 -0.37 66.72
N GLY A 5 -26.53 -0.84 65.55
CA GLY A 5 -27.24 -1.87 64.77
C GLY A 5 -28.04 -1.44 63.53
N GLY A 6 -27.63 -1.96 62.38
CA GLY A 6 -28.54 -2.82 61.59
C GLY A 6 -28.90 -2.38 60.18
N GLY A 7 -28.11 -2.86 59.21
CA GLY A 7 -28.58 -3.73 58.12
C GLY A 7 -29.45 -3.16 57.00
N GLY A 8 -29.03 -3.42 55.76
CA GLY A 8 -29.97 -3.60 54.65
C GLY A 8 -29.45 -3.17 53.28
N GLY A 9 -29.23 -4.15 52.41
CA GLY A 9 -29.39 -3.98 50.96
C GLY A 9 -28.12 -3.67 50.17
N GLY A 10 -27.56 -4.70 49.52
CA GLY A 10 -27.02 -4.49 48.17
C GLY A 10 -28.16 -4.13 47.20
N PRO A 11 -27.89 -3.75 45.94
CA PRO A 11 -27.05 -4.58 45.07
C PRO A 11 -26.19 -3.82 44.03
N VAL A 12 -25.58 -4.63 43.16
CA VAL A 12 -25.15 -4.37 41.77
C VAL A 12 -23.96 -3.45 41.48
N ALA A 13 -22.83 -4.12 41.26
CA ALA A 13 -22.03 -4.06 40.02
C ALA A 13 -22.06 -2.75 39.23
N ALA A 14 -20.99 -1.97 39.36
CA ALA A 14 -20.44 -1.14 38.31
C ALA A 14 -18.99 -0.80 38.71
N ASP A 15 -18.05 -1.67 38.35
CA ASP A 15 -16.66 -1.25 38.20
C ASP A 15 -16.14 -1.92 36.92
N GLU A 16 -16.59 -1.35 35.80
CA GLU A 16 -16.15 -1.69 34.46
C GLU A 16 -14.69 -1.27 34.29
N LEU A 17 -13.81 -2.27 34.27
CA LEU A 17 -12.89 -2.54 33.16
C LEU A 17 -12.37 -1.29 32.42
N ALA A 18 -11.51 -0.52 33.07
CA ALA A 18 -10.79 0.55 32.41
C ALA A 18 -9.34 0.61 32.91
N ALA A 19 -8.50 -0.36 32.49
CA ALA A 19 -7.03 -0.20 32.47
C ALA A 19 -6.26 -1.41 31.89
N ASP A 20 -6.67 -2.03 30.78
CA ASP A 20 -5.81 -3.09 30.18
C ASP A 20 -5.82 -3.18 28.65
N GLU A 21 -6.17 -2.09 27.94
CA GLU A 21 -6.24 -2.12 26.46
C GLU A 21 -5.54 -0.91 25.82
N LEU A 22 -4.30 -0.61 26.23
CA LEU A 22 -3.50 0.47 25.64
C LEU A 22 -2.02 0.09 25.37
N ALA A 23 -1.69 -1.20 25.37
CA ALA A 23 -0.32 -1.68 25.17
C ALA A 23 -0.10 -2.52 23.90
N ALA A 24 -1.07 -2.58 22.98
CA ALA A 24 -0.97 -3.40 21.76
C ALA A 24 -0.73 -2.61 20.46
N ASP A 25 -0.61 -1.28 20.54
CA ASP A 25 -0.64 -0.40 19.37
C ASP A 25 0.73 0.18 18.98
N ASN A 26 1.82 -0.56 19.23
CA ASN A 26 3.16 -0.02 18.93
C ASN A 26 4.26 -1.06 18.61
N MET A 27 3.93 -2.13 17.87
CA MET A 27 4.94 -3.13 17.45
C MET A 27 4.78 -3.67 16.01
N VAL A 28 4.27 -2.90 15.05
CA VAL A 28 4.12 -3.39 13.66
C VAL A 28 4.76 -2.50 12.58
N GLU A 29 5.22 -1.28 12.90
CA GLU A 29 5.72 -0.38 11.84
C GLU A 29 7.20 -0.57 11.46
N ASP A 30 8.04 -1.13 12.34
CA ASP A 30 9.48 -1.22 12.10
C ASP A 30 9.92 -2.38 11.16
N ASP A 31 9.05 -3.33 10.83
CA ASP A 31 9.45 -4.56 10.12
C ASP A 31 9.16 -4.55 8.60
N MET A 32 8.36 -3.59 8.10
CA MET A 32 8.11 -3.49 6.64
C MET A 32 9.28 -2.89 5.86
N ALA A 33 10.07 -2.01 6.49
CA ALA A 33 11.23 -1.40 5.85
C ALA A 33 12.36 -2.43 5.62
N ALA A 34 12.46 -3.46 6.47
CA ALA A 34 13.47 -4.51 6.37
C ALA A 34 13.21 -5.47 5.20
N SER A 35 11.95 -5.68 4.79
CA SER A 35 11.58 -6.59 3.70
C SER A 35 11.95 -6.05 2.31
N LEU A 36 12.13 -4.73 2.18
CA LEU A 36 12.43 -4.06 0.89
C LEU A 36 13.92 -3.77 0.67
N GLY A 37 14.84 -4.40 1.44
CA GLY A 37 16.27 -4.47 1.10
C GLY A 37 16.97 -3.14 0.79
N LEU A 38 16.44 -2.02 1.30
CA LEU A 38 16.86 -0.67 0.87
C LEU A 38 18.01 -0.08 1.70
N GLN A 39 18.53 -0.81 2.70
CA GLN A 39 19.64 -0.34 3.53
C GLN A 39 21.01 -0.30 2.81
N GLY A 40 21.13 -0.84 1.61
CA GLY A 40 22.40 -0.88 0.86
C GLY A 40 22.76 0.38 0.07
N ALA A 41 21.81 1.29 -0.16
CA ALA A 41 21.96 2.36 -1.17
C ALA A 41 22.45 3.72 -0.64
N LEU A 42 22.79 3.85 0.65
CA LEU A 42 23.20 5.12 1.27
C LEU A 42 24.66 5.11 1.76
N ARG A 43 25.59 4.62 0.95
CA ARG A 43 27.03 4.86 1.17
C ARG A 43 27.74 5.12 -0.16
N ASP A 44 27.87 6.40 -0.45
CA ASP A 44 29.08 7.12 -0.88
C ASP A 44 28.75 8.19 -1.94
N GLU A 45 28.44 9.40 -1.45
CA GLU A 45 28.36 10.63 -2.25
C GLU A 45 29.73 11.31 -2.20
N GLU A 46 30.59 11.13 -3.20
CA GLU A 46 31.52 12.19 -3.63
C GLU A 46 32.06 11.95 -5.05
N SER A 47 31.58 12.75 -6.01
CA SER A 47 32.29 13.27 -7.22
C SER A 47 31.53 13.11 -8.55
N ALA A 48 30.78 14.16 -8.87
CA ALA A 48 30.62 14.83 -10.17
C ALA A 48 30.37 14.00 -11.46
N SER A 49 29.13 14.06 -11.95
CA SER A 49 28.86 14.47 -13.35
C SER A 49 27.39 14.88 -13.52
N SER A 50 27.18 16.13 -13.94
CA SER A 50 25.88 16.71 -14.31
C SER A 50 25.40 16.19 -15.68
N SER A 51 25.19 14.89 -15.79
CA SER A 51 24.09 14.37 -16.61
C SER A 51 23.00 14.03 -15.61
N SER A 52 21.76 14.45 -15.85
CA SER A 52 20.60 13.98 -15.08
C SER A 52 20.68 12.46 -15.02
N ALA A 53 21.25 11.93 -13.95
CA ALA A 53 21.26 10.51 -13.65
C ALA A 53 19.82 10.22 -13.27
N ALA A 54 18.98 10.05 -14.30
CA ALA A 54 17.76 9.30 -14.15
C ALA A 54 18.23 7.99 -13.53
N ALA A 55 18.05 7.88 -12.22
CA ALA A 55 18.54 6.75 -11.46
C ALA A 55 18.04 5.49 -12.19
N ASP A 56 18.98 4.67 -12.64
CA ASP A 56 18.66 3.50 -13.43
C ASP A 56 18.08 2.45 -12.48
N TYR A 57 16.75 2.46 -12.35
CA TYR A 57 16.03 1.50 -11.54
C TYR A 57 15.67 0.23 -12.31
N SER A 58 16.32 -0.03 -13.46
CA SER A 58 16.03 -1.20 -14.30
C SER A 58 16.17 -2.52 -13.54
N ASP A 59 17.11 -2.60 -12.59
CA ASP A 59 17.32 -3.79 -11.78
C ASP A 59 16.19 -4.08 -10.80
N ALA A 60 15.46 -3.05 -10.35
CA ALA A 60 14.34 -3.19 -9.42
C ALA A 60 12.98 -3.31 -10.13
N PHE A 61 12.74 -2.51 -11.17
CA PHE A 61 11.41 -2.40 -11.81
C PHE A 61 11.36 -2.95 -13.24
N GLY A 62 12.51 -3.33 -13.81
CA GLY A 62 12.60 -3.81 -15.19
C GLY A 62 12.57 -2.67 -16.22
N GLU A 63 12.18 -3.01 -17.46
CA GLU A 63 12.10 -2.06 -18.57
C GLU A 63 10.91 -1.09 -18.45
N LEU A 64 11.06 0.12 -19.01
CA LEU A 64 9.96 1.08 -19.11
C LEU A 64 8.86 0.57 -20.06
N TRP A 65 7.63 1.01 -19.81
CA TRP A 65 6.49 0.66 -20.68
C TRP A 65 6.70 1.11 -22.14
N ALA A 66 7.27 2.29 -22.36
CA ALA A 66 7.56 2.81 -23.69
C ALA A 66 8.50 1.89 -24.49
N ASP A 67 9.58 1.42 -23.85
CA ASP A 67 10.56 0.52 -24.46
C ASP A 67 9.94 -0.85 -24.73
N LYS A 68 9.15 -1.38 -23.78
CA LYS A 68 8.39 -2.63 -23.95
C LYS A 68 7.46 -2.56 -25.17
N VAL A 69 6.74 -1.45 -25.34
CA VAL A 69 5.85 -1.23 -26.49
C VAL A 69 6.64 -1.23 -27.81
N VAL A 70 7.75 -0.51 -27.89
CA VAL A 70 8.60 -0.45 -29.11
C VAL A 70 9.15 -1.84 -29.45
N ARG A 71 9.72 -2.52 -28.47
CA ARG A 71 10.31 -3.86 -28.62
C ARG A 71 9.28 -4.88 -29.09
N LEU A 72 8.10 -4.91 -28.46
CA LEU A 72 7.03 -5.83 -28.82
C LEU A 72 6.38 -5.47 -30.16
N ARG A 73 6.30 -4.18 -30.52
CA ARG A 73 5.84 -3.77 -31.85
C ARG A 73 6.78 -4.26 -32.93
N ALA A 74 8.09 -4.08 -32.76
CA ALA A 74 9.10 -4.53 -33.72
C ALA A 74 9.11 -6.06 -33.90
N ALA A 75 8.88 -6.81 -32.82
CA ALA A 75 8.79 -8.27 -32.86
C ALA A 75 7.43 -8.80 -33.36
N SER A 76 6.37 -7.98 -33.33
CA SER A 76 5.03 -8.40 -33.71
C SER A 76 4.89 -8.48 -35.23
N PRO A 77 4.31 -9.56 -35.78
CA PRO A 77 3.94 -9.63 -37.20
C PRO A 77 2.99 -8.51 -37.64
N TYR A 78 2.22 -7.94 -36.70
CA TYR A 78 1.26 -6.87 -36.95
C TYR A 78 1.82 -5.47 -36.59
N GLY A 79 3.09 -5.36 -36.22
CA GLY A 79 3.69 -4.12 -35.74
C GLY A 79 3.65 -2.96 -36.73
N GLY A 80 3.69 -3.26 -38.03
CA GLY A 80 3.58 -2.26 -39.10
C GLY A 80 2.17 -1.67 -39.30
N SER A 81 1.15 -2.21 -38.63
CA SER A 81 -0.21 -1.68 -38.73
C SER A 81 -0.39 -0.40 -37.91
N ASP A 82 -1.04 0.61 -38.48
CA ASP A 82 -1.39 1.87 -37.79
C ASP A 82 -2.39 1.66 -36.63
N ARG A 83 -3.15 0.57 -36.70
CA ARG A 83 -4.12 0.16 -35.67
C ARG A 83 -3.52 -0.73 -34.59
N TRP A 84 -2.23 -1.05 -34.67
CA TRP A 84 -1.57 -1.85 -33.65
C TRP A 84 -1.54 -1.11 -32.31
N ARG A 85 -1.91 -1.80 -31.24
CA ARG A 85 -1.92 -1.31 -29.86
C ARG A 85 -1.51 -2.45 -28.94
N LEU A 86 -0.77 -2.11 -27.87
CA LEU A 86 -0.42 -3.04 -26.81
C LEU A 86 -1.22 -2.69 -25.55
N CYS A 87 -1.84 -3.70 -24.94
CA CYS A 87 -2.57 -3.56 -23.68
C CYS A 87 -2.01 -4.55 -22.66
N GLY A 88 -1.82 -4.09 -21.42
CA GLY A 88 -1.44 -4.94 -20.28
C GLY A 88 -2.67 -5.38 -19.49
N PHE A 89 -2.69 -6.64 -19.06
CA PHE A 89 -3.73 -7.18 -18.19
C PHE A 89 -3.10 -7.93 -17.03
N ILE A 90 -3.69 -7.78 -15.84
CA ILE A 90 -3.38 -8.62 -14.68
C ILE A 90 -4.51 -9.64 -14.59
N VAL A 91 -4.17 -10.92 -14.70
CA VAL A 91 -5.13 -12.00 -14.57
C VAL A 91 -5.15 -12.48 -13.12
N LYS A 92 -6.23 -12.17 -12.42
CA LYS A 92 -6.54 -12.72 -11.10
C LYS A 92 -7.56 -13.84 -11.29
N ALA A 93 -7.17 -15.07 -10.98
CA ALA A 93 -8.04 -16.24 -11.12
C ALA A 93 -8.65 -16.59 -9.77
N ASN A 94 -9.98 -16.81 -9.75
CA ASN A 94 -10.76 -17.14 -8.55
C ASN A 94 -10.80 -16.06 -7.45
N ASP A 95 -10.34 -14.84 -7.74
CA ASP A 95 -10.53 -13.69 -6.86
C ASP A 95 -11.86 -13.01 -7.17
N GLU A 96 -12.60 -12.61 -6.13
CA GLU A 96 -13.77 -11.75 -6.27
C GLU A 96 -13.32 -10.29 -6.36
N LEU A 97 -13.54 -9.65 -7.51
CA LEU A 97 -13.06 -8.28 -7.78
C LEU A 97 -14.08 -7.18 -7.48
N LEU A 98 -15.12 -7.50 -6.69
CA LEU A 98 -16.22 -6.57 -6.43
C LEU A 98 -15.75 -5.35 -5.63
N GLN A 99 -14.86 -5.55 -4.66
CA GLN A 99 -14.30 -4.46 -3.88
C GLN A 99 -13.47 -3.52 -4.77
N GLU A 100 -12.64 -4.07 -5.66
CA GLU A 100 -11.85 -3.27 -6.60
C GLU A 100 -12.74 -2.53 -7.60
N GLN A 101 -13.83 -3.15 -8.08
CA GLN A 101 -14.78 -2.48 -8.98
C GLN A 101 -15.42 -1.25 -8.32
N VAL A 102 -15.87 -1.39 -7.07
CA VAL A 102 -16.43 -0.25 -6.31
C VAL A 102 -15.36 0.81 -6.05
N ALA A 103 -14.15 0.40 -5.68
CA ALA A 103 -13.05 1.32 -5.45
C ALA A 103 -12.72 2.15 -6.71
N VAL A 104 -12.67 1.52 -7.89
CA VAL A 104 -12.44 2.22 -9.16
C VAL A 104 -13.55 3.22 -9.47
N ALA A 105 -14.81 2.88 -9.22
CA ALA A 105 -15.93 3.80 -9.41
C ALA A 105 -15.79 5.04 -8.51
N TRP A 106 -15.46 4.84 -7.23
CA TRP A 106 -15.24 5.96 -6.31
C TRP A 106 -14.05 6.82 -6.69
N VAL A 107 -12.94 6.22 -7.12
CA VAL A 107 -11.77 7.00 -7.60
C VAL A 107 -12.17 7.88 -8.78
N ALA A 108 -12.94 7.36 -9.74
CA ALA A 108 -13.42 8.13 -10.88
C ALA A 108 -14.37 9.28 -10.47
N ASP A 109 -15.27 9.03 -9.51
CA ASP A 109 -16.18 10.05 -8.98
C ASP A 109 -15.39 11.15 -8.24
N LEU A 110 -14.41 10.77 -7.42
CA LEU A 110 -13.55 11.71 -6.70
C LEU A 110 -12.67 12.53 -7.65
N GLN A 111 -12.14 11.92 -8.70
CA GLN A 111 -11.43 12.64 -9.78
C GLN A 111 -12.36 13.69 -10.39
N THR A 112 -13.59 13.32 -10.71
CA THR A 112 -14.58 14.26 -11.28
C THR A 112 -14.92 15.41 -10.33
N ILE A 113 -14.93 15.19 -9.02
CA ILE A 113 -15.24 16.23 -8.03
C ILE A 113 -14.07 17.21 -7.84
N PHE A 114 -12.83 16.72 -7.91
CA PHE A 114 -11.64 17.49 -7.55
C PHE A 114 -10.81 18.01 -8.73
N GLU A 115 -11.08 17.58 -9.97
CA GLU A 115 -10.56 18.19 -11.21
C GLU A 115 -11.35 19.44 -11.62
#